data_AF-A0A402AVL1-F1
#
_entry.id   AF-A0A402AVL1-F1
#
_cell.length_a   1.000
_cell.length_b   1.000
_cell.length_c   1.000
_cell.angle_alpha   90.00
_cell.angle_beta   90.00
_cell.angle_gamma   90.00
#
_symmetry.space_group_name_H-M   'P 1'
#
loop_
_entity.id
_entity.type
_entity.pdbx_description
1 polymer ?
#
loop_
_entity_poly.entity_id
_entity_poly.type
_entity_poly.pdbx_seq_one_letter_code
_entity_poly.pdbx_strand_id
1 'polypeptide(L)'
;MPDMTGLVEQIPALADPLVQSRIVQRETQPGFLGLNLPSSLASTLLECLIVAEASACRLPVAYRQPSLTLNEITALATHILRKQQVEKFPDASFGPIQGPCDHGVCLGFSIGSIRGILSVSVDKLDGHLWSSEELQHLYDESRLIRRKLAYAKACAAGLPMTRWQERFDSYDIVISRRCRTWPQLQELISVIPELANPHVQAYFLGDRTIPEEQLRHFRDLPFLGLALSYELAGQLAQRLQEAGAQANRIPIEYREPRIRLQEAHVLAEQEIMDLHEKAVPHDTLGPVELSEWQWTPYWVFEARSPELIAKGHIPGRLFAHIDKLDGHVWTFDEMYLFIGQGTIM
;
A
#
# COMPACT_ATOMS: atom_id res chain seq x y z
N MET A 1 21.21 -13.63 -9.66
CA MET A 1 20.15 -14.25 -10.48
C MET A 1 19.29 -15.12 -9.57
N PRO A 2 17.96 -15.20 -9.80
CA PRO A 2 17.11 -16.16 -9.10
C PRO A 2 17.66 -17.58 -9.32
N ASP A 3 17.68 -18.40 -8.27
CA ASP A 3 17.87 -19.84 -8.44
C ASP A 3 16.60 -20.41 -9.09
N MET A 4 16.70 -20.71 -10.38
CA MET A 4 15.63 -21.29 -11.19
C MET A 4 15.89 -22.75 -11.53
N THR A 5 16.88 -23.40 -10.90
CA THR A 5 17.37 -24.72 -11.32
C THR A 5 16.26 -25.77 -11.36
N GLY A 6 15.40 -25.82 -10.33
CA GLY A 6 14.23 -26.71 -10.31
C GLY A 6 13.06 -26.29 -11.20
N LEU A 7 13.03 -25.03 -11.65
CA LEU A 7 12.03 -24.52 -12.60
C LEU A 7 12.43 -24.78 -14.05
N VAL A 8 13.72 -24.82 -14.37
CA VAL A 8 14.21 -25.09 -15.74
C VAL A 8 13.81 -26.49 -16.21
N GLU A 9 13.77 -27.48 -15.30
CA GLU A 9 13.29 -28.82 -15.63
C GLU A 9 11.81 -28.84 -16.02
N GLN A 10 10.99 -27.99 -15.38
CA GLN A 10 9.55 -27.87 -15.62
C GLN A 10 9.22 -26.89 -16.75
N ILE A 11 10.09 -25.91 -16.99
CA ILE A 11 9.96 -24.87 -18.00
C ILE A 11 11.29 -24.78 -18.78
N PRO A 12 11.55 -25.70 -19.73
CA PRO A 12 12.82 -25.73 -20.47
C PRO A 12 13.13 -24.43 -21.21
N ALA A 13 12.11 -23.67 -21.58
CA ALA A 13 12.25 -22.36 -22.21
C ALA A 13 12.97 -21.32 -21.33
N LEU A 14 13.08 -21.52 -20.01
CA LEU A 14 13.91 -20.68 -19.14
C LEU A 14 15.42 -20.87 -19.36
N ALA A 15 15.84 -21.94 -20.05
CA ALA A 15 17.22 -22.12 -20.48
C ALA A 15 17.57 -21.29 -21.74
N ASP A 16 16.58 -20.67 -22.40
CA ASP A 16 16.81 -19.80 -23.55
C ASP A 16 17.56 -18.53 -23.10
N PRO A 17 18.74 -18.24 -23.68
CA PRO A 17 19.51 -17.04 -23.35
C PRO A 17 18.74 -15.73 -23.52
N LEU A 18 17.78 -15.66 -24.45
CA LEU A 18 16.93 -14.47 -24.66
C LEU A 18 15.91 -14.30 -23.54
N VAL A 19 15.36 -15.40 -23.02
CA VAL A 19 14.46 -15.35 -21.86
C VAL A 19 15.25 -14.96 -20.61
N GLN A 20 16.45 -15.53 -20.43
CA GLN A 20 17.33 -15.15 -19.33
C GLN A 20 17.78 -13.69 -19.41
N SER A 21 18.11 -13.19 -20.61
CA SER A 21 18.50 -11.79 -20.77
C SER A 21 17.37 -10.85 -20.36
N ARG A 22 16.12 -11.16 -20.72
CA ARG A 22 14.94 -10.38 -20.30
C ARG A 22 14.69 -10.42 -18.79
N ILE A 23 15.01 -11.53 -18.13
CA ILE A 23 14.88 -11.67 -16.67
C ILE A 23 15.95 -10.85 -15.94
N VAL A 24 17.17 -10.82 -16.47
CA VAL A 24 18.33 -10.19 -15.80
C VAL A 24 18.47 -8.71 -16.13
N GLN A 25 18.18 -8.33 -17.37
CA GLN A 25 18.25 -6.94 -17.78
C GLN A 25 17.08 -6.19 -17.16
N ARG A 26 17.39 -5.09 -16.47
CA ARG A 26 16.39 -4.07 -16.16
C ARG A 26 16.02 -3.40 -17.49
N GLU A 27 15.18 -4.06 -18.28
CA GLU A 27 14.59 -3.42 -19.44
C GLU A 27 13.88 -2.15 -18.97
N THR A 28 14.08 -1.06 -19.71
CA THR A 28 13.50 0.24 -19.37
C THR A 28 11.98 0.27 -19.62
N GLN A 29 11.42 -0.80 -20.20
CA GLN A 29 10.01 -0.94 -20.51
C GLN A 29 9.48 -2.32 -20.09
N PRO A 30 8.21 -2.41 -19.64
CA PRO A 30 7.55 -3.69 -19.39
C PRO A 30 7.53 -4.57 -20.64
N GLY A 31 7.78 -5.87 -20.48
CA GLY A 31 7.84 -6.82 -21.59
C GLY A 31 7.30 -8.20 -21.22
N PHE A 32 6.86 -8.96 -22.23
CA PHE A 32 6.46 -10.35 -22.06
C PHE A 32 7.68 -11.28 -22.13
N LEU A 33 7.77 -12.23 -21.19
CA LEU A 33 8.75 -13.32 -21.27
C LEU A 33 8.47 -14.30 -22.43
N GLY A 34 7.32 -14.23 -23.07
CA GLY A 34 6.96 -15.09 -24.21
C GLY A 34 6.59 -16.54 -23.82
N LEU A 35 6.44 -16.84 -22.54
CA LEU A 35 6.22 -18.19 -22.03
C LEU A 35 4.73 -18.56 -21.96
N ASN A 36 4.30 -19.60 -22.66
CA ASN A 36 2.92 -20.12 -22.55
C ASN A 36 2.85 -21.15 -21.42
N LEU A 37 2.54 -20.68 -20.21
CA LEU A 37 2.57 -21.52 -19.01
C LEU A 37 1.16 -21.83 -18.50
N PRO A 38 0.92 -23.05 -17.99
CA PRO A 38 -0.20 -23.32 -17.10
C PRO A 38 -0.18 -22.37 -15.89
N SER A 39 -1.36 -22.06 -15.34
CA SER A 39 -1.52 -21.10 -14.25
C SER A 39 -0.60 -21.39 -13.05
N SER A 40 -0.47 -22.66 -12.65
CA SER A 40 0.39 -23.10 -11.54
C SER A 40 1.87 -22.78 -11.78
N LEU A 41 2.41 -23.15 -12.94
CA LEU A 41 3.81 -22.86 -13.30
C LEU A 41 4.06 -21.36 -13.45
N ALA A 42 3.09 -20.61 -13.95
CA ALA A 42 3.18 -19.14 -14.00
C ALA A 42 3.25 -18.52 -12.60
N SER A 43 2.48 -19.02 -11.62
CA SER A 43 2.55 -18.54 -10.24
C SER A 43 3.87 -18.91 -9.56
N THR A 44 4.39 -20.13 -9.75
CA THR A 44 5.71 -20.51 -9.23
C THR A 44 6.83 -19.66 -9.84
N LEU A 45 6.79 -19.41 -11.15
CA LEU A 45 7.77 -18.53 -11.80
C LEU A 45 7.66 -17.08 -11.28
N LEU A 46 6.44 -16.56 -11.13
CA LEU A 46 6.22 -15.22 -10.57
C LEU A 46 6.84 -15.11 -9.17
N GLU A 47 6.64 -16.11 -8.31
CA GLU A 47 7.22 -16.15 -6.97
C GLU A 47 8.75 -16.11 -7.02
N CYS A 48 9.39 -16.96 -7.84
CA CYS A 48 10.84 -16.96 -8.00
C CYS A 48 11.39 -15.62 -8.52
N LEU A 49 10.70 -14.98 -9.47
CA LEU A 49 11.09 -13.67 -9.99
C LEU A 49 10.98 -12.59 -8.91
N ILE A 50 9.91 -12.59 -8.13
CA ILE A 50 9.71 -11.63 -7.03
C ILE A 50 10.74 -11.84 -5.91
N VAL A 51 11.08 -13.09 -5.60
CA VAL A 51 12.15 -13.43 -4.64
C VAL A 51 13.50 -12.86 -5.07
N ALA A 52 13.75 -12.80 -6.38
CA ALA A 52 14.89 -12.09 -6.97
C ALA A 52 14.65 -10.60 -7.24
N GLU A 53 13.67 -9.99 -6.56
CA GLU A 53 13.37 -8.56 -6.56
C GLU A 53 12.87 -8.00 -7.90
N ALA A 54 12.40 -8.87 -8.80
CA ALA A 54 11.80 -8.43 -10.05
C ALA A 54 10.41 -7.78 -9.85
N SER A 55 10.02 -6.93 -10.79
CA SER A 55 8.65 -6.45 -10.95
C SER A 55 7.97 -7.20 -12.06
N ALA A 56 7.03 -8.07 -11.70
CA ALA A 56 6.33 -8.93 -12.64
C ALA A 56 4.86 -9.09 -12.22
N CYS A 57 4.01 -9.49 -13.15
CA CYS A 57 2.64 -9.95 -12.91
C CYS A 57 2.32 -11.05 -13.93
N ARG A 58 1.27 -11.84 -13.67
CA ARG A 58 0.80 -12.86 -14.62
C ARG A 58 -0.30 -12.27 -15.49
N LEU A 59 -0.13 -12.40 -16.80
CA LEU A 59 -1.10 -11.91 -17.78
C LEU A 59 -1.58 -13.05 -18.69
N PRO A 60 -2.85 -13.03 -19.11
CA PRO A 60 -3.33 -13.92 -20.17
C PRO A 60 -2.52 -13.76 -21.46
N VAL A 61 -2.28 -14.87 -22.18
CA VAL A 61 -1.49 -14.88 -23.42
C VAL A 61 -2.08 -13.97 -24.50
N ALA A 62 -3.40 -13.76 -24.50
CA ALA A 62 -4.09 -12.87 -25.43
C ALA A 62 -3.50 -11.44 -25.46
N TYR A 63 -3.02 -10.91 -24.33
CA TYR A 63 -2.44 -9.57 -24.27
C TYR A 63 -1.09 -9.42 -25.00
N ARG A 64 -0.48 -10.52 -25.47
CA ARG A 64 0.69 -10.44 -26.36
C ARG A 64 0.35 -9.97 -27.76
N GLN A 65 -0.89 -10.20 -28.19
CA GLN A 65 -1.40 -9.80 -29.48
C GLN A 65 -2.73 -9.08 -29.26
N PRO A 66 -2.66 -7.79 -28.85
CA PRO A 66 -3.83 -6.94 -28.67
C PRO A 66 -4.79 -7.04 -29.86
N SER A 67 -6.07 -7.21 -29.59
CA SER A 67 -7.10 -7.18 -30.64
C SER A 67 -7.29 -5.76 -31.19
N LEU A 68 -7.05 -4.75 -30.34
CA LEU A 68 -7.13 -3.35 -30.72
C LEU A 68 -5.76 -2.79 -31.06
N THR A 69 -5.71 -2.02 -32.14
CA THR A 69 -4.52 -1.26 -32.55
C THR A 69 -4.30 -0.06 -31.64
N LEU A 70 -3.06 0.44 -31.62
CA LEU A 70 -2.74 1.67 -30.89
C LEU A 70 -3.60 2.87 -31.35
N ASN A 71 -3.93 2.94 -32.63
CA ASN A 71 -4.75 4.03 -33.17
C ASN A 71 -6.19 3.97 -32.65
N GLU A 72 -6.79 2.78 -32.59
CA GLU A 72 -8.13 2.57 -32.05
C GLU A 72 -8.19 2.93 -30.56
N ILE A 73 -7.22 2.43 -29.78
CA ILE A 73 -7.11 2.73 -28.36
C ILE A 73 -6.90 4.23 -28.12
N THR A 74 -6.01 4.87 -28.90
CA THR A 74 -5.74 6.32 -28.79
C THR A 74 -6.98 7.15 -29.13
N ALA A 75 -7.73 6.76 -30.16
CA ALA A 75 -8.98 7.41 -30.53
C ALA A 75 -10.02 7.31 -29.40
N LEU A 76 -10.16 6.12 -28.79
CA LEU A 76 -11.06 5.88 -27.67
C LEU A 76 -10.67 6.70 -26.44
N ALA A 77 -9.40 6.66 -26.04
CA ALA A 77 -8.87 7.44 -24.93
C ALA A 77 -9.08 8.95 -25.14
N THR A 78 -8.82 9.44 -26.36
CA THR A 78 -9.05 10.84 -26.73
C THR A 78 -10.51 11.24 -26.56
N HIS A 79 -11.42 10.42 -27.09
CA HIS A 79 -12.86 10.68 -26.98
C HIS A 79 -13.30 10.77 -25.52
N ILE A 80 -12.86 9.83 -24.68
CA ILE A 80 -13.24 9.77 -23.25
C ILE A 80 -12.65 10.95 -22.47
N LEU A 81 -11.36 11.25 -22.65
CA LEU A 81 -10.70 12.36 -21.94
C LEU A 81 -11.34 13.70 -22.31
N ARG A 82 -11.69 13.91 -23.59
CA ARG A 82 -12.40 15.13 -24.02
C ARG A 82 -13.81 15.22 -23.45
N LYS A 83 -14.54 14.10 -23.41
CA LYS A 83 -15.85 14.04 -22.76
C LYS A 83 -15.74 14.40 -21.27
N GLN A 84 -14.82 13.78 -20.54
CA GLN A 84 -14.59 14.06 -19.12
C GLN A 84 -14.12 15.50 -18.87
N GLN A 85 -13.31 16.08 -19.77
CA GLN A 85 -12.91 17.48 -19.70
C GLN A 85 -14.12 18.40 -19.74
N VAL A 86 -15.02 18.22 -20.71
CA VAL A 86 -16.23 19.05 -20.84
C VAL A 86 -17.16 18.88 -19.63
N GLU A 87 -17.32 17.65 -19.13
CA GLU A 87 -18.22 17.35 -18.01
C GLU A 87 -17.69 17.88 -16.66
N LYS A 88 -16.40 17.70 -16.38
CA LYS A 88 -15.81 18.03 -15.07
C LYS A 88 -15.18 19.41 -15.01
N PHE A 89 -14.75 19.94 -16.16
CA PHE A 89 -13.97 21.17 -16.26
C PHE A 89 -14.33 21.99 -17.52
N PRO A 90 -15.59 22.42 -17.67
CA PRO A 90 -16.10 23.05 -18.90
C PRO A 90 -15.30 24.28 -19.35
N ASP A 91 -14.77 25.05 -18.40
CA ASP A 91 -14.02 26.29 -18.68
C ASP A 91 -12.50 26.12 -18.68
N ALA A 92 -11.99 24.89 -18.52
CA ALA A 92 -10.55 24.64 -18.43
C ALA A 92 -9.94 24.26 -19.78
N SER A 93 -8.83 24.92 -20.10
CA SER A 93 -7.95 24.48 -21.19
C SER A 93 -6.97 23.43 -20.68
N PHE A 94 -7.01 22.24 -21.29
CA PHE A 94 -6.07 21.15 -21.03
C PHE A 94 -5.02 21.09 -22.14
N GLY A 95 -3.81 20.68 -21.77
CA GLY A 95 -2.72 20.44 -22.70
C GLY A 95 -2.97 19.27 -23.67
N PRO A 96 -1.96 18.91 -24.48
CA PRO A 96 -2.04 17.72 -25.32
C PRO A 96 -2.16 16.44 -24.48
N ILE A 97 -2.74 15.40 -25.08
CA ILE A 97 -2.78 14.06 -24.47
C ILE A 97 -1.35 13.53 -24.34
N GLN A 98 -1.00 13.08 -23.15
CA GLN A 98 0.23 12.38 -22.82
C GLN A 98 -0.03 10.87 -22.83
N GLY A 99 0.93 10.09 -23.33
CA GLY A 99 0.85 8.63 -23.47
C GLY A 99 1.23 8.13 -24.87
N PRO A 100 1.10 6.83 -25.14
CA PRO A 100 0.60 5.80 -24.23
C PRO A 100 1.63 5.40 -23.16
N CYS A 101 1.16 5.09 -21.95
CA CYS A 101 1.92 4.35 -20.94
C CYS A 101 1.44 2.88 -20.96
N ASP A 102 2.35 1.92 -21.12
CA ASP A 102 1.99 0.51 -21.17
C ASP A 102 1.96 -0.13 -19.77
N HIS A 103 0.81 -0.66 -19.36
CA HIS A 103 0.61 -1.37 -18.09
C HIS A 103 0.45 -2.89 -18.25
N GLY A 104 0.85 -3.45 -19.39
CA GLY A 104 0.69 -4.85 -19.75
C GLY A 104 -0.69 -5.12 -20.37
N VAL A 105 -1.77 -4.95 -19.60
CA VAL A 105 -3.16 -5.22 -20.02
C VAL A 105 -3.83 -4.04 -20.72
N CYS A 106 -3.45 -2.81 -20.36
CA CYS A 106 -4.07 -1.60 -20.87
C CYS A 106 -3.01 -0.58 -21.30
N LEU A 107 -3.45 0.45 -22.03
CA LEU A 107 -2.68 1.65 -22.30
C LEU A 107 -3.26 2.83 -21.52
N GLY A 108 -2.42 3.48 -20.72
CA GLY A 108 -2.75 4.67 -19.94
C GLY A 108 -2.51 5.96 -20.73
N PHE A 109 -3.44 6.90 -20.60
CA PHE A 109 -3.37 8.23 -21.20
C PHE A 109 -3.78 9.29 -20.17
N SER A 110 -3.21 10.48 -20.28
CA SER A 110 -3.58 11.60 -19.40
C SER A 110 -3.61 12.94 -20.13
N ILE A 111 -4.38 13.88 -19.60
CA ILE A 111 -4.32 15.30 -19.94
C ILE A 111 -4.24 16.11 -18.65
N GLY A 112 -3.37 17.12 -18.63
CA GLY A 112 -3.18 18.01 -17.49
C GLY A 112 -3.58 19.45 -17.78
N SER A 113 -4.02 20.14 -16.73
CA SER A 113 -4.16 21.59 -16.67
C SER A 113 -3.76 22.08 -15.27
N ILE A 114 -3.70 23.40 -15.08
CA ILE A 114 -3.52 24.00 -13.74
C ILE A 114 -4.66 23.63 -12.76
N ARG A 115 -5.82 23.19 -13.27
CA ARG A 115 -6.99 22.82 -12.46
C ARG A 115 -7.04 21.33 -12.10
N GLY A 116 -6.19 20.49 -12.70
CA GLY A 116 -6.15 19.07 -12.41
C GLY A 116 -5.66 18.20 -13.57
N ILE A 117 -5.61 16.90 -13.31
CA ILE A 117 -5.22 15.86 -14.27
C ILE A 117 -6.40 14.91 -14.48
N LEU A 118 -6.71 14.62 -15.74
CA LEU A 118 -7.61 13.53 -16.13
C LEU A 118 -6.75 12.38 -16.65
N SER A 119 -7.10 11.16 -16.30
CA SER A 119 -6.44 9.95 -16.79
C SER A 119 -7.47 8.88 -17.15
N VAL A 120 -7.12 8.05 -18.13
CA VAL A 120 -7.90 6.89 -18.55
C VAL A 120 -6.95 5.75 -18.91
N SER A 121 -7.36 4.53 -18.57
CA SER A 121 -6.65 3.31 -18.93
C SER A 121 -7.56 2.43 -19.77
N VAL A 122 -7.15 2.14 -21.00
CA VAL A 122 -7.98 1.45 -22.00
C VAL A 122 -7.43 0.06 -22.24
N ASP A 123 -8.26 -0.96 -22.06
CA ASP A 123 -7.90 -2.36 -22.28
C ASP A 123 -7.50 -2.63 -23.73
N LYS A 124 -6.44 -3.43 -23.91
CA LYS A 124 -5.87 -3.75 -25.22
C LYS A 124 -6.67 -4.75 -26.05
N LEU A 125 -7.59 -5.51 -25.43
CA LEU A 125 -8.37 -6.57 -26.07
C LEU A 125 -9.75 -6.09 -26.50
N ASP A 126 -10.44 -5.29 -25.69
CA ASP A 126 -11.84 -4.92 -25.94
C ASP A 126 -12.13 -3.42 -25.76
N GLY A 127 -11.16 -2.64 -25.29
CA GLY A 127 -11.31 -1.20 -25.10
C GLY A 127 -12.10 -0.82 -23.85
N HIS A 128 -12.41 -1.76 -22.94
CA HIS A 128 -13.02 -1.40 -21.67
C HIS A 128 -12.09 -0.48 -20.85
N LEU A 129 -12.69 0.31 -19.97
CA LEU A 129 -11.95 1.26 -19.15
C LEU A 129 -11.62 0.63 -17.81
N TRP A 130 -10.33 0.53 -17.54
CA TRP A 130 -9.85 0.11 -16.24
C TRP A 130 -9.96 1.26 -15.25
N SER A 131 -10.61 1.01 -14.12
CA SER A 131 -10.53 1.83 -12.93
C SER A 131 -9.17 1.71 -12.26
N SER A 132 -8.82 2.68 -11.42
CA SER A 132 -7.61 2.60 -10.60
C SER A 132 -7.62 1.39 -9.66
N GLU A 133 -8.80 0.93 -9.23
CA GLU A 133 -8.99 -0.23 -8.35
C GLU A 133 -8.71 -1.53 -9.11
N GLU A 134 -9.23 -1.68 -10.33
CA GLU A 134 -8.93 -2.86 -11.17
C GLU A 134 -7.44 -2.96 -11.55
N LEU A 135 -6.81 -1.83 -11.88
CA LEU A 135 -5.36 -1.80 -12.11
C LEU A 135 -4.58 -2.16 -10.86
N GLN A 136 -5.11 -1.79 -9.69
CA GLN A 136 -4.50 -2.16 -8.44
C GLN A 136 -4.54 -3.69 -8.27
N HIS A 137 -5.70 -4.31 -8.52
CA HIS A 137 -5.89 -5.75 -8.43
C HIS A 137 -4.97 -6.58 -9.34
N LEU A 138 -4.57 -6.02 -10.49
CA LEU A 138 -3.59 -6.68 -11.38
C LEU A 138 -2.26 -6.99 -10.70
N TYR A 139 -1.85 -6.16 -9.75
CA TYR A 139 -0.56 -6.29 -9.04
C TYR A 139 -0.69 -6.93 -7.66
N ASP A 140 -1.90 -7.36 -7.26
CA ASP A 140 -2.15 -7.86 -5.91
C ASP A 140 -1.40 -9.15 -5.60
N GLU A 141 -1.35 -10.10 -6.55
CA GLU A 141 -0.58 -11.35 -6.39
C GLU A 141 0.90 -11.03 -6.12
N SER A 142 1.48 -10.13 -6.92
CA SER A 142 2.88 -9.74 -6.78
C SER A 142 3.18 -8.97 -5.50
N ARG A 143 2.26 -8.08 -5.11
CA ARG A 143 2.34 -7.35 -3.84
C ARG A 143 2.25 -8.30 -2.65
N LEU A 144 1.35 -9.27 -2.70
CA LEU A 144 1.18 -10.29 -1.67
C LEU A 144 2.45 -11.15 -1.51
N ILE A 145 3.05 -11.60 -2.62
CA ILE A 145 4.30 -12.38 -2.59
C ILE A 145 5.44 -11.54 -2.01
N ARG A 146 5.64 -10.30 -2.50
CA ARG A 146 6.68 -9.38 -1.96
C ARG A 146 6.53 -9.18 -0.47
N ARG A 147 5.29 -9.01 -0.02
CA ARG A 147 4.98 -8.80 1.39
C ARG A 147 5.25 -10.04 2.23
N LYS A 148 4.89 -11.24 1.76
CA LYS A 148 5.25 -12.51 2.43
C LYS A 148 6.76 -12.66 2.56
N LEU A 149 7.50 -12.34 1.50
CA LEU A 149 8.97 -12.38 1.51
C LEU A 149 9.57 -11.35 2.49
N ALA A 150 9.10 -10.11 2.46
CA ALA A 150 9.53 -9.07 3.39
C ALA A 150 9.25 -9.49 4.83
N TYR A 151 8.07 -10.08 5.09
CA TYR A 151 7.72 -10.58 6.41
C TYR A 151 8.63 -11.74 6.84
N ALA A 152 8.90 -12.70 5.96
CA ALA A 152 9.83 -13.80 6.24
C ALA A 152 11.26 -13.32 6.52
N LYS A 153 11.77 -12.35 5.75
CA LYS A 153 13.06 -11.69 5.99
C LYS A 153 13.08 -10.99 7.35
N ALA A 154 12.02 -10.26 7.68
CA ALA A 154 11.86 -9.59 8.97
C ALA A 154 11.79 -10.59 10.14
N CYS A 155 11.06 -11.71 10.00
CA CYS A 155 11.05 -12.79 11.00
C CYS A 155 12.44 -13.39 11.21
N ALA A 156 13.18 -13.64 10.12
CA ALA A 156 14.53 -14.19 10.17
C ALA A 156 15.53 -13.22 10.80
N ALA A 157 15.35 -11.91 10.57
CA ALA A 157 16.12 -10.85 11.23
C ALA A 157 15.71 -10.62 12.70
N GLY A 158 14.65 -11.29 13.18
CA GLY A 158 14.16 -11.14 14.55
C GLY A 158 13.51 -9.78 14.80
N LEU A 159 12.96 -9.13 13.76
CA LEU A 159 12.39 -7.80 13.91
C LEU A 159 11.23 -7.81 14.92
N PRO A 160 11.22 -6.87 15.90
CA PRO A 160 10.31 -6.85 17.05
C PRO A 160 8.83 -7.05 16.70
N MET A 161 8.39 -6.47 15.59
CA MET A 161 6.99 -6.48 15.14
C MET A 161 6.52 -7.83 14.58
N THR A 162 7.44 -8.64 14.06
CA THR A 162 7.07 -9.93 13.44
C THR A 162 6.71 -10.99 14.47
N ARG A 163 7.11 -10.77 15.71
CA ARG A 163 6.89 -11.67 16.85
C ARG A 163 5.84 -11.14 17.82
N TRP A 164 5.00 -10.20 17.40
CA TRP A 164 3.93 -9.69 18.28
C TRP A 164 3.08 -10.81 18.85
N GLN A 165 2.67 -11.80 18.03
CA GLN A 165 1.89 -12.95 18.47
C GLN A 165 2.58 -13.74 19.60
N GLU A 166 3.90 -13.77 19.64
CA GLU A 166 4.68 -14.44 20.68
C GLU A 166 4.95 -13.55 21.91
N ARG A 167 4.85 -12.24 21.74
CA ARG A 167 5.23 -11.23 22.75
C ARG A 167 4.05 -10.68 23.54
N PHE A 168 2.85 -10.70 22.96
CA PHE A 168 1.68 -10.04 23.51
C PHE A 168 0.49 -10.99 23.52
N ASP A 169 -0.19 -11.04 24.66
CA ASP A 169 -1.34 -11.92 24.89
C ASP A 169 -2.67 -11.27 24.47
N SER A 170 -2.70 -9.95 24.29
CA SER A 170 -3.93 -9.20 24.06
C SER A 170 -3.75 -8.06 23.06
N TYR A 171 -4.78 -7.90 22.23
CA TYR A 171 -4.82 -6.97 21.12
C TYR A 171 -6.09 -6.13 21.15
N ASP A 172 -5.98 -4.94 20.59
CA ASP A 172 -7.10 -4.07 20.29
C ASP A 172 -7.15 -3.80 18.79
N ILE A 173 -8.22 -3.14 18.36
CA ILE A 173 -8.39 -2.67 16.99
C ILE A 173 -8.24 -1.16 16.96
N VAL A 174 -7.50 -0.68 15.98
CA VAL A 174 -7.39 0.73 15.62
C VAL A 174 -7.99 0.97 14.25
N ILE A 175 -8.89 1.95 14.15
CA ILE A 175 -9.55 2.32 12.89
C ILE A 175 -9.08 3.72 12.46
N SER A 176 -8.21 3.79 11.44
CA SER A 176 -7.75 5.07 10.88
C SER A 176 -8.68 5.59 9.77
N ARG A 177 -9.47 4.70 9.15
CA ARG A 177 -10.53 5.04 8.20
C ARG A 177 -11.78 4.23 8.50
N ARG A 178 -12.91 4.91 8.62
CA ARG A 178 -14.23 4.32 8.91
C ARG A 178 -14.72 3.40 7.80
N CYS A 179 -15.64 2.50 8.14
CA CYS A 179 -16.30 1.60 7.20
C CYS A 179 -17.13 2.41 6.18
N ARG A 180 -17.19 1.91 4.94
CA ARG A 180 -18.08 2.43 3.88
C ARG A 180 -19.44 1.75 3.91
N THR A 181 -19.49 0.50 4.37
CA THR A 181 -20.70 -0.31 4.52
C THR A 181 -20.81 -0.86 5.93
N TRP A 182 -21.95 -1.46 6.28
CA TRP A 182 -22.08 -2.12 7.57
C TRP A 182 -21.22 -3.40 7.61
N PRO A 183 -20.33 -3.58 8.60
CA PRO A 183 -19.55 -4.80 8.73
C PRO A 183 -20.42 -5.98 9.18
N GLN A 184 -20.13 -7.17 8.65
CA GLN A 184 -20.82 -8.40 9.07
C GLN A 184 -20.21 -8.91 10.38
N LEU A 185 -20.82 -8.53 11.50
CA LEU A 185 -20.29 -8.80 12.85
C LEU A 185 -21.15 -9.75 13.68
N GLN A 186 -22.25 -10.30 13.15
CA GLN A 186 -23.22 -11.08 13.93
C GLN A 186 -22.58 -12.26 14.67
N GLU A 187 -21.69 -12.99 14.00
CA GLU A 187 -20.94 -14.11 14.60
C GLU A 187 -19.97 -13.60 15.67
N LEU A 188 -19.26 -12.50 15.40
CA LEU A 188 -18.30 -11.92 16.32
C LEU A 188 -18.95 -11.30 17.55
N ILE A 189 -20.17 -10.77 17.46
CA ILE A 189 -20.90 -10.21 18.62
C ILE A 189 -21.17 -11.29 19.67
N SER A 190 -21.35 -12.55 19.26
CA SER A 190 -21.57 -13.65 20.20
C SER A 190 -20.34 -13.96 21.07
N VAL A 191 -19.13 -13.66 20.56
CA VAL A 191 -17.85 -13.91 21.22
C VAL A 191 -17.17 -12.62 21.73
N ILE A 192 -17.58 -11.46 21.23
CA ILE A 192 -17.13 -10.12 21.63
C ILE A 192 -18.39 -9.25 21.87
N PRO A 193 -19.08 -9.42 23.03
CA PRO A 193 -20.34 -8.73 23.31
C PRO A 193 -20.23 -7.19 23.28
N GLU A 194 -19.04 -6.64 23.52
CA GLU A 194 -18.74 -5.21 23.45
C GLU A 194 -19.03 -4.62 22.06
N LEU A 195 -19.00 -5.43 20.99
CA LEU A 195 -19.39 -5.01 19.64
C LEU A 195 -20.88 -4.70 19.51
N ALA A 196 -21.72 -5.15 20.45
CA ALA A 196 -23.13 -4.75 20.51
C ALA A 196 -23.33 -3.32 21.06
N ASN A 197 -22.28 -2.67 21.57
CA ASN A 197 -22.36 -1.31 22.08
C ASN A 197 -22.71 -0.32 20.95
N PRO A 198 -23.81 0.46 21.07
CA PRO A 198 -24.20 1.43 20.05
C PRO A 198 -23.12 2.47 19.72
N HIS A 199 -22.29 2.87 20.69
CA HIS A 199 -21.20 3.83 20.45
C HIS A 199 -20.08 3.25 19.59
N VAL A 200 -19.75 1.97 19.79
CA VAL A 200 -18.75 1.25 18.98
C VAL A 200 -19.27 1.09 17.56
N GLN A 201 -20.54 0.70 17.39
CA GLN A 201 -21.16 0.57 16.07
C GLN A 201 -21.27 1.92 15.33
N ALA A 202 -21.65 2.98 16.03
CA ALA A 202 -21.69 4.33 15.47
C ALA A 202 -20.31 4.84 15.06
N TYR A 203 -19.27 4.49 15.81
CA TYR A 203 -17.89 4.84 15.45
C TYR A 203 -17.46 4.19 14.12
N PHE A 204 -17.88 2.94 13.84
CA PHE A 204 -17.56 2.24 12.59
C PHE A 204 -18.04 2.98 11.34
N LEU A 205 -19.28 3.48 11.35
CA LEU A 205 -19.84 4.20 10.21
C LEU A 205 -19.62 5.72 10.26
N GLY A 206 -19.22 6.25 11.41
CA GLY A 206 -19.15 7.69 11.61
C GLY A 206 -20.51 8.36 11.66
N ASP A 207 -21.45 7.72 12.36
CA ASP A 207 -22.80 8.22 12.53
C ASP A 207 -22.76 9.62 13.17
N ARG A 208 -23.29 10.61 12.43
CA ARG A 208 -23.32 12.01 12.85
C ARG A 208 -24.42 12.29 13.87
N THR A 209 -25.29 11.31 14.15
CA THR A 209 -26.35 11.45 15.14
C THR A 209 -25.84 11.34 16.57
N ILE A 210 -24.67 10.71 16.79
CA ILE A 210 -24.02 10.69 18.10
C ILE A 210 -23.25 12.00 18.32
N PRO A 211 -23.49 12.73 19.42
CA PRO A 211 -22.75 13.95 19.74
C PRO A 211 -21.24 13.72 19.72
N GLU A 212 -20.50 14.63 19.09
CA GLU A 212 -19.04 14.51 18.93
C GLU A 212 -18.30 14.34 20.26
N GLU A 213 -18.83 14.91 21.34
CA GLU A 213 -18.31 14.74 22.71
C GLU A 213 -18.29 13.28 23.18
N GLN A 214 -19.29 12.48 22.78
CA GLN A 214 -19.36 11.06 23.10
C GLN A 214 -18.39 10.22 22.25
N LEU A 215 -17.88 10.77 21.15
CA LEU A 215 -16.89 10.14 20.27
C LEU A 215 -15.48 10.70 20.47
N ARG A 216 -15.27 11.66 21.38
CA ARG A 216 -13.96 12.30 21.60
C ARG A 216 -12.86 11.30 21.93
N HIS A 217 -13.15 10.30 22.75
CA HIS A 217 -12.21 9.24 23.10
C HIS A 217 -11.59 8.59 21.85
N PHE A 218 -12.40 8.27 20.85
CA PHE A 218 -11.93 7.65 19.61
C PHE A 218 -11.18 8.61 18.68
N ARG A 219 -11.27 9.91 18.95
CA ARG A 219 -10.58 10.96 18.21
C ARG A 219 -9.19 11.22 18.78
N ASP A 220 -9.01 11.03 20.08
CA ASP A 220 -7.73 11.19 20.75
C ASP A 220 -6.93 9.87 20.72
N LEU A 221 -7.62 8.74 20.82
CA LEU A 221 -7.08 7.39 20.75
C LEU A 221 -8.02 6.51 19.89
N PRO A 222 -7.68 6.20 18.63
CA PRO A 222 -8.54 5.46 17.69
C PRO A 222 -8.69 3.96 18.00
N PHE A 223 -8.34 3.57 19.22
CA PHE A 223 -8.48 2.25 19.79
C PHE A 223 -9.94 1.96 20.14
N LEU A 224 -10.43 0.75 19.86
CA LEU A 224 -11.78 0.34 20.22
C LEU A 224 -11.96 0.05 21.71
N GLY A 225 -10.87 -0.08 22.48
CA GLY A 225 -10.93 -0.41 23.90
C GLY A 225 -11.17 -1.90 24.16
N LEU A 226 -10.94 -2.78 23.17
CA LEU A 226 -11.15 -4.23 23.27
C LEU A 226 -9.86 -4.96 23.69
N ALA A 227 -9.98 -5.99 24.53
CA ALA A 227 -8.88 -6.89 24.87
C ALA A 227 -9.14 -8.26 24.24
N LEU A 228 -8.59 -8.49 23.05
CA LEU A 228 -8.88 -9.65 22.21
C LEU A 228 -7.66 -10.54 22.08
N SER A 229 -7.86 -11.85 21.84
CA SER A 229 -6.77 -12.70 21.36
C SER A 229 -6.30 -12.24 19.98
N TYR A 230 -5.10 -12.69 19.58
CA TYR A 230 -4.55 -12.38 18.27
C TYR A 230 -5.50 -12.79 17.13
N GLU A 231 -6.11 -13.97 17.24
CA GLU A 231 -7.03 -14.53 16.24
C GLU A 231 -8.33 -13.73 16.16
N LEU A 232 -8.94 -13.39 17.30
CA LEU A 232 -10.17 -12.60 17.34
C LEU A 232 -9.96 -11.18 16.83
N ALA A 233 -8.84 -10.53 17.20
CA ALA A 233 -8.47 -9.24 16.65
C ALA A 233 -8.24 -9.31 15.13
N GLY A 234 -7.61 -10.38 14.64
CA GLY A 234 -7.44 -10.65 13.22
C GLY A 234 -8.79 -10.75 12.48
N GLN A 235 -9.73 -11.54 13.00
CA GLN A 235 -11.06 -11.71 12.41
C GLN A 235 -11.84 -10.39 12.40
N LEU A 236 -11.84 -9.63 13.50
CA LEU A 236 -12.53 -8.35 13.58
C LEU A 236 -11.93 -7.32 12.62
N ALA A 237 -10.60 -7.18 12.58
CA ALA A 237 -9.92 -6.29 11.63
C ALA A 237 -10.30 -6.64 10.18
N GLN A 238 -10.32 -7.93 9.85
CA GLN A 238 -10.74 -8.41 8.53
C GLN A 238 -12.17 -8.01 8.20
N ARG A 239 -13.15 -8.24 9.09
CA ARG A 239 -14.55 -7.86 8.85
C ARG A 239 -14.74 -6.35 8.65
N LEU A 240 -13.97 -5.54 9.37
CA LEU A 240 -13.98 -4.09 9.22
C LEU A 240 -13.38 -3.66 7.88
N GLN A 241 -12.27 -4.28 7.46
CA GLN A 241 -11.63 -4.01 6.16
C GLN A 241 -12.52 -4.42 4.98
N GLU A 242 -13.19 -5.58 5.07
CA GLU A 242 -14.21 -6.04 4.10
C GLU A 242 -15.35 -5.01 3.96
N ALA A 243 -15.64 -4.27 5.03
CA ALA A 243 -16.62 -3.17 5.04
C ALA A 243 -16.02 -1.81 4.59
N GLY A 244 -14.78 -1.79 4.12
CA GLY A 244 -14.09 -0.61 3.59
C GLY A 244 -13.37 0.26 4.61
N ALA A 245 -13.19 -0.22 5.85
CA ALA A 245 -12.37 0.46 6.86
C ALA A 245 -10.87 0.23 6.64
N GLN A 246 -10.05 1.09 7.24
CA GLN A 246 -8.63 0.83 7.47
C GLN A 246 -8.47 0.49 8.94
N ALA A 247 -8.45 -0.81 9.24
CA ALA A 247 -8.43 -1.35 10.59
C ALA A 247 -7.17 -2.17 10.83
N ASN A 248 -6.45 -1.89 11.92
CA ASN A 248 -5.23 -2.61 12.31
C ASN A 248 -5.45 -3.28 13.66
N ARG A 249 -4.90 -4.48 13.85
CA ARG A 249 -4.74 -5.07 15.19
C ARG A 249 -3.43 -4.56 15.80
N ILE A 250 -3.49 -4.06 17.02
CA ILE A 250 -2.33 -3.52 17.74
C ILE A 250 -2.34 -4.09 19.17
N PRO A 251 -1.19 -4.51 19.73
CA PRO A 251 -1.12 -4.93 21.12
C PRO A 251 -1.67 -3.86 22.07
N ILE A 252 -2.40 -4.27 23.11
CA ILE A 252 -3.06 -3.34 24.04
C ILE A 252 -2.05 -2.43 24.77
N GLU A 253 -0.80 -2.85 24.90
CA GLU A 253 0.29 -2.11 25.50
C GLU A 253 0.55 -0.79 24.78
N TYR A 254 0.29 -0.70 23.47
CA TYR A 254 0.46 0.53 22.70
C TYR A 254 -0.60 1.60 22.99
N ARG A 255 -1.65 1.30 23.76
CA ARG A 255 -2.59 2.31 24.27
C ARG A 255 -1.92 3.31 25.19
N GLU A 256 -0.91 2.86 25.93
CA GLU A 256 -0.15 3.64 26.90
C GLU A 256 1.33 3.60 26.51
N PRO A 257 1.80 4.56 25.69
CA PRO A 257 3.21 4.65 25.32
C PRO A 257 4.12 4.61 26.55
N ARG A 258 5.14 3.74 26.52
CA ARG A 258 6.09 3.58 27.63
C ARG A 258 7.21 4.59 27.57
N ILE A 259 7.63 4.97 26.37
CA ILE A 259 8.54 6.08 26.20
C ILE A 259 7.73 7.38 26.07
N ARG A 260 8.32 8.51 26.48
CA ARG A 260 7.62 9.79 26.45
C ARG A 260 7.77 10.44 25.09
N LEU A 261 6.80 11.28 24.71
CA LEU A 261 6.86 11.99 23.42
C LEU A 261 8.12 12.84 23.28
N GLN A 262 8.58 13.49 24.36
CA GLN A 262 9.83 14.27 24.34
C GLN A 262 11.06 13.38 24.12
N GLU A 263 11.10 12.19 24.73
CA GLU A 263 12.20 11.23 24.53
C GLU A 263 12.22 10.73 23.08
N ALA A 264 11.04 10.43 22.53
CA ALA A 264 10.89 10.03 21.15
C ALA A 264 11.30 11.12 20.15
N HIS A 265 11.00 12.39 20.46
CA HIS A 265 11.39 13.53 19.63
C HIS A 265 12.92 13.66 19.54
N VAL A 266 13.65 13.48 20.65
CA VAL A 266 15.13 13.46 20.66
C VAL A 266 15.68 12.32 19.78
N LEU A 267 15.10 11.12 19.87
CA LEU A 267 15.51 9.99 19.04
C LEU A 267 15.25 10.26 17.54
N ALA A 268 14.10 10.86 17.23
CA ALA A 268 13.76 11.24 15.87
C ALA A 268 14.66 12.33 15.30
N GLU A 269 15.05 13.32 16.12
CA GLU A 269 16.02 14.34 15.72
C GLU A 269 17.35 13.72 15.32
N GLN A 270 17.88 12.82 16.15
CA GLN A 270 19.12 12.13 15.83
C GLN A 270 19.02 11.35 14.52
N GLU A 271 17.97 10.53 14.35
CA GLU A 271 17.78 9.74 13.13
C GLU A 271 17.63 10.62 11.88
N ILE A 272 16.83 11.68 11.95
CA ILE A 272 16.61 12.58 10.81
C ILE A 272 17.90 13.32 10.45
N MET A 273 18.72 13.74 11.41
CA MET A 273 20.02 14.34 11.14
C MET A 273 20.99 13.34 10.50
N ASP A 274 21.02 12.10 10.97
CA ASP A 274 21.84 11.04 10.38
C ASP A 274 21.41 10.73 8.93
N LEU A 275 20.10 10.71 8.66
CA LEU A 275 19.54 10.56 7.31
C LEU A 275 19.87 11.75 6.42
N HIS A 276 19.79 12.96 6.97
CA HIS A 276 20.11 14.20 6.28
C HIS A 276 21.56 14.21 5.81
N GLU A 277 22.51 13.90 6.70
CA GLU A 277 23.94 13.82 6.37
C GLU A 277 24.23 12.79 5.27
N LYS A 278 23.56 11.63 5.32
CA LYS A 278 23.78 10.54 4.35
C LYS A 278 23.15 10.79 2.99
N ALA A 279 21.95 11.35 2.95
CA ALA A 279 21.14 11.40 1.72
C ALA A 279 21.16 12.77 1.05
N VAL A 280 21.13 13.86 1.83
CA VAL A 280 20.86 15.23 1.35
C VAL A 280 21.68 16.28 2.12
N PRO A 281 23.01 16.12 2.27
CA PRO A 281 23.84 16.91 3.20
C PRO A 281 23.92 18.40 2.88
N HIS A 282 23.49 18.82 1.69
CA HIS A 282 23.56 20.21 1.22
C HIS A 282 22.20 20.91 1.22
N ASP A 283 21.12 20.19 1.53
CA ASP A 283 19.78 20.76 1.52
C ASP A 283 19.45 21.33 2.90
N THR A 284 18.72 22.44 2.95
CA THR A 284 18.26 22.97 4.25
C THR A 284 17.15 22.10 4.78
N LEU A 285 17.24 21.74 6.07
CA LEU A 285 16.18 21.01 6.76
C LEU A 285 15.53 21.91 7.81
N GLY A 286 14.19 21.94 7.81
CA GLY A 286 13.41 22.58 8.87
C GLY A 286 13.51 21.84 10.20
N PRO A 287 12.83 22.34 11.24
CA PRO A 287 12.75 21.65 12.52
C PRO A 287 12.07 20.28 12.38
N VAL A 288 12.41 19.37 13.28
CA VAL A 288 11.74 18.08 13.41
C VAL A 288 10.42 18.27 14.15
N GLU A 289 9.33 17.88 13.52
CA GLU A 289 7.97 18.05 14.04
C GLU A 289 7.24 16.70 14.05
N LEU A 290 6.31 16.54 15.00
CA LEU A 290 5.41 15.38 15.03
C LEU A 290 4.38 15.51 13.89
N SER A 291 4.42 14.60 12.92
CA SER A 291 3.54 14.58 11.76
C SER A 291 2.23 13.84 12.05
N GLU A 292 2.33 12.62 12.59
CA GLU A 292 1.20 11.73 12.86
C GLU A 292 1.44 10.95 14.16
N TRP A 293 0.39 10.77 14.98
CA TRP A 293 0.58 10.22 16.34
C TRP A 293 -0.43 9.21 16.83
N GLN A 294 -1.63 9.10 16.24
CA GLN A 294 -2.74 8.46 16.96
C GLN A 294 -2.97 6.98 16.66
N TRP A 295 -2.77 6.53 15.41
CA TRP A 295 -3.25 5.21 14.98
C TRP A 295 -2.15 4.17 14.71
N THR A 296 -0.90 4.53 14.95
CA THR A 296 0.28 3.69 14.70
C THR A 296 0.94 3.22 16.00
N PRO A 297 1.66 2.08 16.00
CA PRO A 297 2.48 1.64 17.13
C PRO A 297 3.74 2.52 17.34
N TYR A 298 4.05 3.40 16.39
CA TYR A 298 5.15 4.36 16.46
C TYR A 298 4.63 5.80 16.38
N TRP A 299 5.44 6.78 16.78
CA TRP A 299 5.26 8.18 16.39
C TRP A 299 5.95 8.46 15.07
N VAL A 300 5.34 9.31 14.24
CA VAL A 300 5.93 9.76 12.98
C VAL A 300 6.42 11.19 13.17
N PHE A 301 7.73 11.37 13.09
CA PHE A 301 8.35 12.67 13.05
C PHE A 301 8.79 12.99 11.63
N GLU A 302 8.70 14.24 11.22
CA GLU A 302 9.13 14.70 9.92
C GLU A 302 9.96 15.98 10.00
N ALA A 303 10.83 16.18 9.03
CA ALA A 303 11.47 17.47 8.78
C ALA A 303 11.43 17.79 7.30
N ARG A 304 11.01 19.02 6.96
CA ARG A 304 10.73 19.45 5.59
C ARG A 304 11.94 20.15 4.98
N SER A 305 12.18 19.91 3.70
CA SER A 305 13.17 20.63 2.91
C SER A 305 12.52 21.24 1.66
N PRO A 306 12.42 22.58 1.57
CA PRO A 306 11.96 23.25 0.36
C PRO A 306 12.78 22.89 -0.89
N GLU A 307 14.08 22.65 -0.73
CA GLU A 307 14.99 22.27 -1.82
C GLU A 307 14.64 20.89 -2.39
N LEU A 308 14.26 19.93 -1.53
CA LEU A 308 13.78 18.63 -2.00
C LEU A 308 12.51 18.77 -2.85
N ILE A 309 11.58 19.63 -2.44
CA ILE A 309 10.37 19.91 -3.21
C ILE A 309 10.73 20.55 -4.56
N ALA A 310 11.66 21.51 -4.56
CA ALA A 310 12.13 22.18 -5.78
C ALA A 310 12.81 21.21 -6.76
N LYS A 311 13.46 20.17 -6.24
CA LYS A 311 14.04 19.05 -7.02
C LYS A 311 12.99 18.02 -7.50
N GLY A 312 11.71 18.21 -7.18
CA GLY A 312 10.63 17.32 -7.57
C GLY A 312 10.43 16.13 -6.64
N HIS A 313 11.10 16.07 -5.49
CA HIS A 313 10.79 15.07 -4.47
C HIS A 313 9.51 15.47 -3.76
N ILE A 314 8.45 14.68 -3.96
CA ILE A 314 7.19 14.84 -3.23
C ILE A 314 7.12 13.65 -2.25
N PRO A 315 7.01 13.88 -0.93
CA PRO A 315 6.63 15.15 -0.29
C PRO A 315 7.77 16.09 0.15
N GLY A 316 9.03 15.79 -0.19
CA GLY A 316 10.17 16.67 0.11
C GLY A 316 10.50 16.80 1.59
N ARG A 317 10.40 15.69 2.32
CA ARG A 317 10.61 15.59 3.76
C ARG A 317 11.32 14.28 4.11
N LEU A 318 12.08 14.33 5.20
CA LEU A 318 12.66 13.16 5.87
C LEU A 318 11.74 12.74 7.02
N PHE A 319 11.73 11.46 7.35
CA PHE A 319 10.88 10.90 8.40
C PHE A 319 11.67 10.01 9.34
N ALA A 320 11.29 10.00 10.61
CA ALA A 320 11.66 8.99 11.58
C ALA A 320 10.42 8.41 12.26
N HIS A 321 10.45 7.10 12.49
CA HIS A 321 9.34 6.34 13.05
C HIS A 321 9.80 5.74 14.38
N ILE A 322 9.31 6.25 15.50
CA ILE A 322 9.83 5.87 16.83
C ILE A 322 8.81 5.01 17.56
N ASP A 323 9.17 3.76 17.90
CA ASP A 323 8.27 2.83 18.60
C ASP A 323 7.83 3.36 19.96
N LYS A 324 6.54 3.29 20.26
CA LYS A 324 5.96 3.84 21.49
C LYS A 324 6.30 3.05 22.76
N LEU A 325 6.77 1.80 22.66
CA LEU A 325 7.06 0.95 23.81
C LEU A 325 8.53 0.92 24.20
N ASP A 326 9.44 0.97 23.24
CA ASP A 326 10.88 0.80 23.52
C ASP A 326 11.78 1.83 22.81
N GLY A 327 11.23 2.70 21.96
CA GLY A 327 11.97 3.75 21.27
C GLY A 327 12.85 3.27 20.12
N HIS A 328 12.72 2.02 19.67
CA HIS A 328 13.44 1.63 18.45
C HIS A 328 12.95 2.46 17.25
N VAL A 329 13.89 2.82 16.38
CA VAL A 329 13.58 3.46 15.10
C VAL A 329 13.10 2.38 14.15
N TRP A 330 11.84 2.43 13.76
CA TRP A 330 11.28 1.55 12.76
C TRP A 330 11.89 1.84 11.40
N THR A 331 12.34 0.78 10.75
CA THR A 331 12.76 0.80 9.36
C THR A 331 11.55 0.96 8.43
N PHE A 332 11.81 1.33 7.18
CA PHE A 332 10.78 1.41 6.15
C PHE A 332 10.09 0.06 5.91
N ASP A 333 10.85 -1.04 5.97
CA ASP A 333 10.32 -2.39 5.83
C ASP A 333 9.36 -2.74 6.98
N GLU A 334 9.70 -2.37 8.20
CA GLU A 334 8.83 -2.56 9.37
C GLU A 334 7.52 -1.78 9.21
N MET A 335 7.61 -0.50 8.82
CA MET A 335 6.44 0.32 8.56
C MET A 335 5.52 -0.31 7.50
N TYR A 336 6.07 -0.77 6.37
CA TYR A 336 5.31 -1.39 5.29
C TYR A 336 4.64 -2.70 5.71
N LEU A 337 5.32 -3.50 6.53
CA LEU A 337 4.75 -4.72 7.07
C LEU A 337 3.54 -4.41 7.96
N PHE A 338 3.60 -3.35 8.77
CA PHE A 338 2.50 -2.95 9.65
C PHE A 338 1.31 -2.41 8.85
N ILE A 339 1.51 -1.39 8.00
CA ILE A 339 0.45 -0.79 7.19
C ILE A 339 -0.23 -1.85 6.32
N GLY A 340 0.55 -2.77 5.76
CA GLY A 340 0.02 -3.89 4.99
C GLY A 340 -0.85 -4.84 5.82
N GLN A 341 -0.49 -5.15 7.08
CA GLN A 341 -1.27 -6.05 7.94
C GLN A 341 -2.70 -5.57 8.24
N GLY A 342 -2.95 -4.26 8.16
CA GLY A 342 -4.29 -3.68 8.29
C GLY A 342 -5.07 -3.46 7.00
N THR A 343 -4.60 -3.96 5.86
CA THR A 343 -5.32 -3.80 4.59
C THR A 343 -5.44 -5.16 3.90
N ILE A 344 -6.63 -5.75 3.94
CA ILE A 344 -7.08 -6.67 2.90
C ILE A 344 -7.23 -5.82 1.63
N MET A 345 -6.60 -6.26 0.55
CA MET A 345 -6.83 -5.71 -0.80
C MET A 345 -8.13 -6.25 -1.35
#